data_AF-A0A3B3ISX4-F1
#
_entry.id   AF-A0A3B3ISX4-F1
#
_cell.length_a   1.000
_cell.length_b   1.000
_cell.length_c   1.000
_cell.angle_alpha   90.00
_cell.angle_beta   90.00
_cell.angle_gamma   90.00
#
_symmetry.space_group_name_H-M   'P 1'
#
loop_
_entity.id
_entity.type
_entity.pdbx_description
1 polymer ?
#
loop_
_entity_poly.entity_id
_entity_poly.type
_entity_poly.pdbx_seq_one_letter_code
_entity_poly.pdbx_strand_id
1 'polypeptide(L)'
;MAAAADSFSGGPAGVRLPRSPPLKVLAEQLRRDAEGGPGAWRLSRAAAGRGPLDLAAVWMQGRVVMADRGEARLRDPSGDFSVRGLERVPRGRPCLVPDMLSLPWGLHETS
;
A
#
# COMPACT_ATOMS: atom_id res chain seq x y z
N MET A 1 -27.78 -21.41 -4.35
CA MET A 1 -26.52 -21.27 -3.58
C MET A 1 -25.42 -21.88 -4.44
N ALA A 2 -24.66 -21.05 -5.17
CA ALA A 2 -23.66 -21.52 -6.12
C ALA A 2 -22.27 -21.18 -5.57
N ALA A 3 -21.52 -22.22 -5.18
CA ALA A 3 -20.11 -22.10 -4.81
C ALA A 3 -19.29 -21.94 -6.09
N ALA A 4 -18.64 -20.78 -6.24
CA ALA A 4 -17.67 -20.58 -7.31
C ALA A 4 -16.39 -21.34 -6.94
N ALA A 5 -16.00 -22.29 -7.79
CA ALA A 5 -14.80 -23.08 -7.64
C ALA A 5 -13.55 -22.21 -7.80
N ASP A 6 -12.77 -22.06 -6.74
CA ASP A 6 -11.43 -21.49 -6.82
C ASP A 6 -10.50 -22.52 -7.48
N SER A 7 -10.10 -22.22 -8.72
CA SER A 7 -9.06 -22.98 -9.41
C SER A 7 -7.70 -22.50 -8.92
N PHE A 8 -7.04 -23.29 -8.08
CA PHE A 8 -5.66 -23.08 -7.65
C PHE A 8 -4.72 -23.67 -8.71
N SER A 9 -4.22 -22.83 -9.61
CA SER A 9 -3.13 -23.16 -10.53
C SER A 9 -1.81 -22.69 -9.91
N GLY A 10 -1.05 -23.64 -9.36
CA GLY A 10 0.29 -23.43 -8.83
C GLY A 10 1.30 -23.07 -9.93
N GLY A 11 1.90 -21.88 -9.80
CA GLY A 11 3.09 -21.43 -10.52
C GLY A 11 4.02 -20.70 -9.54
N PRO A 12 5.29 -20.44 -9.90
CA PRO A 12 6.33 -20.00 -8.96
C PRO A 12 5.92 -18.68 -8.31
N ALA A 13 5.51 -18.74 -7.03
CA ALA A 13 4.99 -17.68 -6.15
C ALA A 13 4.83 -16.29 -6.79
N GLY A 14 4.04 -16.20 -7.85
CA GLY A 14 3.85 -14.97 -8.61
C GLY A 14 3.09 -14.02 -7.72
N VAL A 15 3.60 -12.80 -7.56
CA VAL A 15 2.84 -11.73 -6.89
C VAL A 15 1.54 -11.57 -7.68
N ARG A 16 0.45 -12.07 -7.12
CA ARG A 16 -0.87 -11.99 -7.73
C ARG A 16 -1.28 -10.53 -7.67
N LEU A 17 -1.24 -9.87 -8.82
CA LEU A 17 -1.49 -8.44 -8.89
C LEU A 17 -2.94 -8.14 -8.46
N PRO A 18 -3.14 -7.06 -7.69
CA PRO A 18 -4.47 -6.61 -7.34
C PRO A 18 -5.25 -6.27 -8.61
N ARG A 19 -6.55 -6.61 -8.63
CA ARG A 19 -7.44 -6.37 -9.78
C ARG A 19 -7.85 -4.90 -9.93
N SER A 20 -7.73 -4.12 -8.85
CA SER A 20 -8.07 -2.70 -8.83
C SER A 20 -6.80 -1.85 -8.83
N PRO A 21 -6.79 -0.68 -9.48
CA PRO A 21 -5.65 0.22 -9.45
C PRO A 21 -5.35 0.69 -8.02
N PRO A 22 -4.09 0.97 -7.68
CA PRO A 22 -3.73 1.42 -6.34
C PRO A 22 -4.32 2.81 -6.06
N LEU A 23 -5.17 2.90 -5.04
CA LEU A 23 -5.79 4.17 -4.64
C LEU A 23 -4.85 4.94 -3.70
N LYS A 24 -4.61 6.22 -3.99
CA LYS A 24 -3.86 7.10 -3.09
C LYS A 24 -4.66 7.38 -1.81
N VAL A 25 -4.09 7.03 -0.65
CA VAL A 25 -4.72 7.20 0.65
C VAL A 25 -3.70 7.57 1.73
N LEU A 26 -4.19 8.20 2.80
CA LEU A 26 -3.46 8.48 4.03
C LEU A 26 -3.77 7.43 5.11
N ALA A 27 -2.88 7.27 6.10
CA ALA A 27 -3.03 6.33 7.20
C ALA A 27 -4.32 6.55 8.00
N GLU A 28 -4.70 7.81 8.25
CA GLU A 28 -5.95 8.12 8.93
C GLU A 28 -7.20 7.69 8.15
N GLN A 29 -7.19 7.84 6.82
CA GLN A 29 -8.34 7.44 6.00
C GLN A 29 -8.58 5.94 6.10
N LEU A 30 -7.52 5.13 6.09
CA LEU A 30 -7.66 3.69 6.31
C LEU A 30 -8.09 3.37 7.75
N ARG A 31 -7.56 4.08 8.75
CA ARG A 31 -7.89 3.82 10.16
C ARG A 31 -9.34 4.17 10.51
N ARG A 32 -9.88 5.23 9.91
CA ARG A 32 -11.19 5.79 10.27
C ARG A 32 -12.30 5.31 9.34
N ASP A 33 -12.00 5.23 8.03
CA ASP A 33 -13.01 5.08 6.99
C ASP A 33 -12.93 3.70 6.30
N ALA A 34 -11.97 2.83 6.64
CA ALA A 34 -11.94 1.47 6.07
C ALA A 34 -12.96 0.56 6.76
N GLU A 35 -13.73 -0.13 5.94
CA GLU A 35 -14.77 -1.06 6.33
C GLU A 35 -14.49 -2.44 5.72
N GLY A 36 -15.02 -3.50 6.34
CA GLY A 36 -14.91 -4.87 5.84
C GLY A 36 -13.69 -5.62 6.37
N GLY A 37 -13.09 -6.45 5.51
CA GLY A 37 -12.02 -7.37 5.91
C GLY A 37 -11.31 -8.01 4.71
N PRO A 38 -10.43 -9.00 4.96
CA PRO A 38 -9.62 -9.64 3.92
C PRO A 38 -10.45 -10.06 2.70
N GLY A 39 -10.09 -9.54 1.52
CA GLY A 39 -10.76 -9.82 0.24
C GLY A 39 -11.96 -8.93 -0.10
N ALA A 40 -12.44 -8.10 0.83
CA ALA A 40 -13.61 -7.24 0.64
C ALA A 40 -13.47 -5.89 1.37
N TRP A 41 -12.26 -5.34 1.45
CA TRP A 41 -12.02 -4.03 2.04
C TRP A 41 -12.68 -2.92 1.22
N ARG A 42 -13.27 -1.94 1.90
CA ARG A 42 -13.92 -0.77 1.29
C ARG A 42 -13.53 0.50 2.02
N LEU A 43 -13.45 1.60 1.29
CA LEU A 43 -13.32 2.94 1.87
C LEU A 43 -14.67 3.64 1.89
N SER A 44 -15.12 4.01 3.09
CA SER A 44 -16.27 4.87 3.29
C SER A 44 -16.01 6.26 2.72
N ARG A 45 -16.97 6.80 1.97
CA ARG A 45 -16.91 8.16 1.43
C ARG A 45 -18.22 8.92 1.67
N ALA A 46 -18.98 8.47 2.67
CA ALA A 46 -20.28 9.05 3.02
C ALA A 46 -20.16 10.54 3.37
N ALA A 47 -19.10 10.95 4.08
CA ALA A 47 -18.83 12.35 4.39
C ALA A 47 -18.65 13.24 3.14
N ALA A 48 -18.28 12.66 2.00
CA ALA A 48 -18.16 13.34 0.71
C ALA A 48 -19.41 13.14 -0.18
N GLY A 49 -20.49 12.54 0.34
CA GLY A 49 -21.71 12.24 -0.42
C GLY A 49 -21.53 11.18 -1.51
N ARG A 50 -20.50 10.33 -1.42
CA ARG A 50 -20.18 9.31 -2.42
C ARG A 50 -20.37 7.90 -1.87
N GLY A 51 -20.67 6.96 -2.77
CA GLY A 51 -20.72 5.54 -2.42
C GLY A 51 -19.35 4.99 -1.98
N PRO A 52 -19.33 3.84 -1.27
CA PRO A 52 -18.10 3.16 -0.87
C PRO A 52 -17.19 2.85 -2.06
N LEU A 53 -15.89 2.70 -1.81
CA LEU A 53 -14.90 2.34 -2.84
C LEU A 53 -14.18 1.05 -2.46
N ASP A 54 -14.28 0.02 -3.31
CA ASP A 54 -13.58 -1.25 -3.07
C ASP A 54 -12.05 -1.05 -3.14
N LEU A 55 -11.35 -1.57 -2.13
CA LEU A 55 -9.90 -1.48 -1.97
C LEU A 55 -9.26 -2.86 -2.14
N ALA A 56 -8.44 -3.02 -3.18
CA ALA A 56 -7.56 -4.18 -3.34
C ALA A 56 -6.08 -3.82 -3.16
N ALA A 57 -5.72 -2.58 -3.47
CA ALA A 57 -4.39 -2.03 -3.32
C ALA A 57 -4.44 -0.54 -3.03
N VAL A 58 -3.42 -0.06 -2.33
CA VAL A 58 -3.29 1.32 -1.92
C VAL A 58 -1.94 1.87 -2.31
N TRP A 59 -1.91 3.15 -2.64
CA TRP A 59 -0.69 3.94 -2.73
C TRP A 59 -0.60 4.79 -1.46
N MET A 60 0.43 4.54 -0.66
CA MET A 60 0.72 5.33 0.53
C MET A 60 2.17 5.80 0.47
N GLN A 61 2.44 6.96 1.07
CA GLN A 61 3.77 7.54 1.13
C GLN A 61 4.01 8.06 2.54
N GLY A 62 5.17 7.73 3.11
CA GLY A 62 5.57 8.17 4.44
C GLY A 62 7.07 8.06 4.62
N ARG A 63 7.57 8.67 5.71
CA ARG A 63 8.97 8.54 6.14
C ARG A 63 9.15 7.21 6.86
N VAL A 64 10.22 6.48 6.56
CA VAL A 64 10.59 5.27 7.31
C VAL A 64 11.03 5.67 8.72
N VAL A 65 10.33 5.14 9.73
CA VAL A 65 10.63 5.36 11.15
C VAL A 65 11.41 4.19 11.71
N MET A 66 11.03 2.96 11.34
CA MET A 66 11.77 1.74 11.67
C MET A 66 11.71 0.76 10.51
N ALA A 67 12.75 -0.05 10.35
CA ALA A 67 12.78 -1.15 9.39
C ALA A 67 13.52 -2.34 10.01
N ASP A 68 12.93 -3.54 9.91
CA ASP A 68 13.53 -4.79 10.37
C ASP A 68 13.04 -5.95 9.50
N ARG A 69 13.97 -6.82 9.07
CA ARG A 69 13.72 -8.14 8.43
C ARG A 69 12.48 -8.23 7.51
N GLY A 70 12.33 -7.31 6.55
CA GLY A 70 11.23 -7.34 5.58
C GLY A 70 9.96 -6.61 6.01
N GLU A 71 10.00 -5.95 7.16
CA GLU A 71 8.96 -5.07 7.68
C GLU A 71 9.49 -3.64 7.84
N ALA A 72 8.61 -2.66 7.66
CA ALA A 72 8.91 -1.28 7.98
C ALA A 72 7.69 -0.59 8.58
N ARG A 73 7.94 0.30 9.54
CA ARG A 73 6.97 1.29 10.01
C ARG A 73 7.27 2.61 9.32
N LEU A 74 6.26 3.17 8.67
CA LEU A 74 6.29 4.46 8.01
C LEU A 74 5.35 5.44 8.73
N ARG A 75 5.65 6.73 8.63
CA ARG A 75 4.82 7.82 9.12
C ARG A 75 4.49 8.79 8.00
N ASP A 76 3.21 9.03 7.78
CA ASP A 76 2.70 10.14 6.97
C ASP A 76 2.17 11.27 7.90
N PRO A 77 1.75 12.44 7.36
CA PRO A 77 1.23 13.52 8.20
C PRO A 77 0.00 13.17 9.05
N SER A 78 -0.70 12.09 8.72
CA SER A 78 -1.93 11.62 9.39
C SER A 78 -1.70 10.45 10.38
N GLY A 79 -0.47 9.92 10.43
CA GLY A 79 -0.04 8.94 11.42
C GLY A 79 0.85 7.81 10.88
N ASP A 80 0.96 6.76 11.70
CA ASP A 80 1.82 5.61 11.42
C ASP A 80 1.09 4.52 10.65
N PHE A 81 1.81 3.81 9.78
CA PHE A 81 1.37 2.58 9.14
C PHE A 81 2.53 1.59 9.01
N SER A 82 2.22 0.30 8.94
CA SER A 82 3.22 -0.78 8.83
C SER A 82 3.09 -1.50 7.50
N VAL A 83 4.24 -1.82 6.90
CA VAL A 83 4.34 -2.57 5.65
C VAL A 83 5.15 -3.83 5.95
N ARG A 84 4.67 -4.98 5.48
CA ARG A 84 5.33 -6.29 5.61
C ARG A 84 5.54 -6.87 4.22
N GLY A 85 6.45 -7.83 4.08
CA GLY A 85 6.71 -8.48 2.80
C GLY A 85 7.66 -7.69 1.90
N LEU A 86 8.44 -6.76 2.46
CA LEU A 86 9.38 -5.91 1.70
C LEU A 86 10.51 -6.74 1.06
N GLU A 87 10.78 -7.94 1.57
CA GLU A 87 11.72 -8.90 0.98
C GLU A 87 11.30 -9.39 -0.41
N ARG A 88 10.02 -9.22 -0.77
CA ARG A 88 9.43 -9.64 -2.06
C ARG A 88 9.29 -8.48 -3.06
N VAL A 89 9.65 -7.26 -2.68
CA VAL A 89 9.55 -6.07 -3.53
C VAL A 89 10.82 -5.93 -4.39
N PRO A 90 10.72 -5.50 -5.66
CA PRO A 90 11.89 -5.23 -6.49
C PRO A 90 12.88 -4.28 -5.80
N ARG A 91 14.15 -4.68 -5.74
CA ARG A 91 15.20 -3.93 -5.04
C ARG A 91 15.73 -2.81 -5.94
N GLY A 92 15.22 -1.60 -5.71
CA GLY A 92 15.81 -0.35 -6.22
C GLY A 92 16.95 0.17 -5.33
N ARG A 93 17.26 1.47 -5.42
CA ARG A 93 18.14 2.12 -4.44
C ARG A 93 17.63 1.87 -3.01
N PRO A 94 18.49 1.55 -2.04
CA PRO A 94 18.06 1.33 -0.66
C PRO A 94 17.36 2.59 -0.11
N CYS A 95 16.05 2.49 0.14
CA CYS A 95 15.23 3.58 0.70
C CYS A 95 14.69 3.26 2.10
N LEU A 96 14.99 2.07 2.63
CA LEU A 96 14.59 1.60 3.97
C LEU A 96 15.66 1.98 5.01
N VAL A 97 15.97 3.27 5.09
CA VAL A 97 16.91 3.81 6.07
C VAL A 97 16.13 4.77 6.97
N PRO A 98 15.98 4.48 8.28
CA PRO A 98 15.41 5.43 9.24
C PRO A 98 16.15 6.77 9.15
N ASP A 99 15.40 7.86 9.16
CA ASP A 99 15.91 9.24 9.12
C ASP A 99 16.60 9.76 7.83
N MET A 100 16.68 9.02 6.71
CA MET A 100 17.25 9.61 5.49
C MET A 100 16.29 10.61 4.83
N LEU A 101 16.52 11.91 5.06
CA LEU A 101 15.95 13.02 4.28
C LEU A 101 16.37 12.86 2.82
N SER A 102 15.50 12.29 1.99
CA SER A 102 15.67 12.28 0.55
C SER A 102 15.53 13.70 0.02
N LEU A 103 16.67 14.34 -0.28
CA LEU A 103 16.73 15.56 -1.09
C LEU A 103 15.96 15.35 -2.41
N PRO A 104 15.21 16.35 -2.89
CA PRO A 104 14.57 16.27 -4.20
C PRO A 104 15.66 16.30 -5.28
N TRP A 105 15.89 15.16 -5.93
CA TRP A 105 16.66 15.14 -7.18
C TRP A 105 15.78 15.74 -8.28
N GLY A 106 15.95 17.04 -8.52
CA GLY A 106 15.60 17.65 -9.78
C GLY A 106 16.54 17.08 -10.86
N LEU A 107 15.98 16.42 -11.87
CA LEU A 107 16.66 16.20 -13.13
C LEU A 107 16.43 17.46 -13.98
N HIS A 108 17.48 18.26 -14.17
CA HIS A 108 17.60 19.09 -15.36
C HIS A 108 18.49 18.32 -16.34
N GLU A 109 17.88 17.76 -17.38
CA GLU A 109 18.57 17.44 -18.63
C GLU A 109 18.85 18.75 -19.36
N THR A 110 20.09 18.99 -19.80
CA THR A 110 20.37 19.64 -21.09
C THR A 110 21.75 19.23 -21.62
N SER A 111 21.72 18.67 -22.83
CA SER A 111 22.76 18.46 -23.87
C SER A 111 24.04 17.69 -23.58
#